data_AF-A0A3B1EVN6-F1
#
_entry.id   AF-A0A3B1EVN6-F1
#
_cell.length_a   1.000
_cell.length_b   1.000
_cell.length_c   1.000
_cell.angle_alpha   90.00
_cell.angle_beta   90.00
_cell.angle_gamma   90.00
#
_symmetry.space_group_name_H-M   'P 1'
#
loop_
_entity.id
_entity.type
_entity.pdbx_description
1 polymer ?
#
loop_
_entity_poly.entity_id
_entity_poly.type
_entity_poly.pdbx_seq_one_letter_code
_entity_poly.pdbx_strand_id
1 'polypeptide(L)'
;MYPLKHLLDQLGFEEKSEDCTALRQLLTHVPDVVIHSDHKTSMPRVNRVIGVCMFADISGFTSLCETYALKASEESCGTEKLTTTLNKYLGKIVEDILKHGGDVLKFAGDALLALWVSEGNCKDTTLLINKAIICSIAIQEECDNYLTDVGVMLGVKVALSVGKMIVTHVGVDESKHFDLSGRAVDDVNKAEKWAEPGAIILSHMAYLNCDQTLFLFEIMADGWHYRVAGAKVEEKSTASTVHPTGVSLALMSGVLTTDAVLFSAPTVAKRIFAPHLGTLLSRYHPELKLPRLFRKRNQAEQRQSIIPGKAHPLQSERFDDPDHRTDVFTKLSEQDIADLRAYVSKPVLSKIDHGQDLDWLSEMRQVSVLFINMVLPTKGNSNSLALQKAFEVIYECSKRLRGNLNKVFSFDKGCTFVVIFGPPGDKHEDDPARALKAAHRIVDTLHQIMDITNESIGVTTGRAFCGVVGHRDRHEYTVIGRKVNMAARLMMNYPGVLSCDDDTYRLAKSKLKKEDFVTLPFVELKGIAEPGIVREYNKHHDREVEEEEFEYPIIGRSDEVNEIKQLLQTIKSNDALGTSNTRFVSIEGEGGIGKTRILEEIMDVAEDEDYK
;
A
#
# COMPACT_ATOMS: atom_id res chain seq x y z
N MET A 1 -42.39 -10.08 30.04
CA MET A 1 -41.02 -9.55 30.19
C MET A 1 -40.71 -8.73 28.93
N TYR A 2 -41.38 -7.58 28.81
CA TYR A 2 -41.15 -6.51 27.83
C TYR A 2 -41.05 -5.27 28.72
N PRO A 3 -39.84 -4.91 29.17
CA PRO A 3 -39.32 -3.58 28.82
C PRO A 3 -37.77 -3.55 28.88
N LEU A 4 -37.10 -3.54 27.73
CA LEU A 4 -35.70 -3.13 27.64
C LEU A 4 -35.42 -2.46 26.30
N LYS A 5 -36.13 -2.88 25.24
CA LYS A 5 -36.09 -2.23 23.93
C LYS A 5 -36.59 -0.79 23.96
N HIS A 6 -37.69 -0.53 24.70
CA HIS A 6 -38.29 0.81 24.77
C HIS A 6 -37.49 1.84 25.60
N LEU A 7 -36.49 1.40 26.37
CA LEU A 7 -35.62 2.30 27.16
C LEU A 7 -34.33 2.66 26.40
N LEU A 8 -33.91 1.85 25.42
CA LEU A 8 -32.75 2.11 24.57
C LEU A 8 -33.09 3.11 23.45
N ASP A 9 -34.29 3.03 22.88
CA ASP A 9 -34.78 3.99 21.87
C ASP A 9 -34.90 5.43 22.42
N GLN A 10 -35.13 5.60 23.73
CA GLN A 10 -35.22 6.93 24.36
C GLN A 10 -33.85 7.57 24.67
N LEU A 11 -32.74 6.85 24.50
CA LEU A 11 -31.40 7.35 24.80
C LEU A 11 -30.57 7.73 23.56
N GLY A 12 -31.09 7.60 22.33
CA GLY A 12 -30.42 8.10 21.12
C GLY A 12 -29.05 7.46 20.83
N PHE A 13 -28.87 6.19 21.19
CA PHE A 13 -27.58 5.48 21.07
C PHE A 13 -27.44 4.58 19.84
N GLU A 14 -28.47 4.40 18.99
CA GLU A 14 -28.36 3.52 17.82
C GLU A 14 -27.63 4.16 16.63
N GLU A 15 -27.86 5.44 16.29
CA GLU A 15 -27.19 6.11 15.16
C GLU A 15 -25.67 6.27 15.33
N LYS A 16 -25.18 6.47 16.56
CA LYS A 16 -23.73 6.66 16.80
C LYS A 16 -22.87 5.40 16.64
N SER A 17 -23.46 4.20 16.64
CA SER A 17 -22.69 2.95 16.66
C SER A 17 -22.22 2.50 15.28
N GLU A 18 -23.03 2.75 14.24
CA GLU A 18 -22.70 2.43 12.84
C GLU A 18 -21.68 3.43 12.28
N ASP A 19 -21.87 4.73 12.52
CA ASP A 19 -20.91 5.78 12.13
C ASP A 19 -19.51 5.55 12.72
N CYS A 20 -19.43 5.10 13.98
CA CYS A 20 -18.16 4.76 14.61
C CYS A 20 -17.47 3.56 13.95
N THR A 21 -18.23 2.62 13.38
CA THR A 21 -17.67 1.42 12.72
C THR A 21 -17.15 1.77 11.33
N ALA A 22 -17.91 2.54 10.56
CA ALA A 22 -17.50 3.02 9.24
C ALA A 22 -16.25 3.90 9.31
N LEU A 23 -16.19 4.83 10.29
CA LEU A 23 -15.02 5.69 10.49
C LEU A 23 -13.78 4.88 10.94
N ARG A 24 -13.96 3.84 11.77
CA ARG A 24 -12.87 2.93 12.14
C ARG A 24 -12.29 2.23 10.92
N GLN A 25 -13.15 1.67 10.06
CA GLN A 25 -12.73 1.06 8.80
C GLN A 25 -12.08 2.07 7.85
N LEU A 26 -12.53 3.32 7.83
CA LEU A 26 -11.88 4.34 7.01
C LEU A 26 -10.43 4.57 7.45
N LEU A 27 -10.18 4.70 8.76
CA LEU A 27 -8.83 5.01 9.28
C LEU A 27 -7.84 3.87 9.10
N THR A 28 -8.27 2.61 8.97
CA THR A 28 -7.35 1.50 8.68
C THR A 28 -6.76 1.59 7.27
N HIS A 29 -7.38 2.34 6.36
CA HIS A 29 -6.87 2.60 5.03
C HIS A 29 -5.89 3.77 4.93
N VAL A 30 -5.78 4.58 5.98
CA VAL A 30 -5.04 5.84 5.95
C VAL A 30 -3.88 5.80 6.97
N PRO A 31 -2.64 6.18 6.58
CA PRO A 31 -1.50 6.25 7.50
C PRO A 31 -1.60 7.47 8.42
N ASP A 32 -0.90 7.43 9.55
CA ASP A 32 -0.93 8.48 10.57
C ASP A 32 -0.43 9.83 10.00
N VAL A 33 0.53 9.79 9.06
CA VAL A 33 1.01 11.00 8.35
C VAL A 33 -0.10 11.75 7.59
N VAL A 34 -1.16 11.05 7.17
CA VAL A 34 -2.32 11.66 6.51
C VAL A 34 -3.38 12.03 7.56
N ILE A 35 -3.63 11.17 8.55
CA ILE A 35 -4.60 11.42 9.64
C ILE A 35 -4.27 12.69 10.42
N HIS A 36 -2.98 12.96 10.65
CA HIS A 36 -2.52 14.13 11.39
C HIS A 36 -2.11 15.30 10.49
N SER A 37 -2.47 15.26 9.20
CA SER A 37 -2.17 16.34 8.26
C SER A 37 -3.12 17.54 8.43
N ASP A 38 -2.72 18.71 7.94
CA ASP A 38 -3.60 19.88 7.91
C ASP A 38 -4.60 19.77 6.75
N HIS A 39 -5.76 19.21 7.03
CA HIS A 39 -6.85 18.99 6.07
C HIS A 39 -7.50 20.28 5.55
N LYS A 40 -7.22 21.44 6.16
CA LYS A 40 -7.84 22.73 5.78
C LYS A 40 -7.06 23.47 4.71
N THR A 41 -5.79 23.16 4.53
CA THR A 41 -4.93 23.80 3.53
C THR A 41 -5.20 23.21 2.13
N SER A 42 -5.15 24.04 1.09
CA SER A 42 -5.32 23.62 -0.30
C SER A 42 -4.14 22.80 -0.81
N MET A 43 -4.37 21.99 -1.84
CA MET A 43 -3.32 21.21 -2.51
C MET A 43 -2.46 22.10 -3.44
N PRO A 44 -1.15 21.78 -3.64
CA PRO A 44 -0.40 20.73 -2.96
C PRO A 44 0.02 21.13 -1.54
N ARG A 45 -0.13 20.21 -0.58
CA ARG A 45 0.35 20.42 0.81
C ARG A 45 1.72 19.78 1.00
N VAL A 46 2.66 20.49 1.62
CA VAL A 46 4.04 20.02 1.78
C VAL A 46 4.45 20.05 3.24
N ASN A 47 4.75 18.88 3.81
CA ASN A 47 5.22 18.71 5.18
C ASN A 47 6.66 18.20 5.17
N ARG A 48 7.54 18.87 5.94
CA ARG A 48 8.93 18.45 6.09
C ARG A 48 9.07 17.63 7.36
N VAL A 49 9.58 16.41 7.22
CA VAL A 49 9.77 15.50 8.34
C VAL A 49 11.24 15.08 8.44
N ILE A 50 11.68 14.77 9.66
CA ILE A 50 12.98 14.15 9.92
C ILE A 50 12.68 12.83 10.62
N GLY A 51 13.29 11.75 10.14
CA GLY A 51 12.92 10.44 10.62
C GLY A 51 13.69 9.32 9.95
N VAL A 52 13.22 8.10 10.20
CA VAL A 52 13.73 6.86 9.59
C VAL A 52 12.75 6.37 8.55
N CYS A 53 13.26 6.06 7.37
CA CYS A 53 12.49 5.43 6.30
C CYS A 53 12.89 3.96 6.21
N MET A 54 11.90 3.09 6.18
CA MET A 54 12.07 1.67 5.92
C MET A 54 11.42 1.31 4.59
N PHE A 55 12.16 0.58 3.77
CA PHE A 55 11.63 -0.11 2.61
C PHE A 55 11.80 -1.61 2.81
N ALA A 56 10.69 -2.35 2.82
CA ALA A 56 10.67 -3.79 2.99
C ALA A 56 10.10 -4.42 1.72
N ASP A 57 10.93 -5.15 0.97
CA ASP A 57 10.52 -5.85 -0.25
C ASP A 57 10.38 -7.35 0.02
N ILE A 58 9.30 -7.95 -0.46
CA ILE A 58 8.89 -9.30 -0.16
C ILE A 58 9.23 -10.21 -1.33
N SER A 59 10.26 -11.01 -1.10
CA SER A 59 10.70 -12.03 -2.04
C SER A 59 9.72 -13.20 -2.08
N GLY A 60 9.47 -13.73 -3.28
CA GLY A 60 8.54 -14.85 -3.51
C GLY A 60 7.07 -14.45 -3.63
N PHE A 61 6.73 -13.18 -3.38
CA PHE A 61 5.35 -12.67 -3.42
C PHE A 61 4.68 -12.84 -4.79
N THR A 62 5.38 -12.46 -5.86
CA THR A 62 4.87 -12.64 -7.23
C THR A 62 4.61 -14.12 -7.54
N SER A 63 5.54 -15.00 -7.19
CA SER A 63 5.42 -16.45 -7.37
C SER A 63 4.25 -17.04 -6.58
N LEU A 64 3.96 -16.49 -5.40
CA LEU A 64 2.80 -16.87 -4.59
C LEU A 64 1.49 -16.57 -5.32
N CYS A 65 1.32 -15.32 -5.78
CA CYS A 65 0.13 -14.91 -6.51
C CYS A 65 -0.08 -15.73 -7.78
N GLU A 66 1.00 -16.02 -8.53
CA GLU A 66 0.92 -16.86 -9.73
C GLU A 66 0.51 -18.29 -9.41
N THR A 67 1.09 -18.89 -8.37
CA THR A 67 0.79 -20.27 -7.98
C THR A 67 -0.66 -20.41 -7.52
N TYR A 68 -1.18 -19.44 -6.77
CA TYR A 68 -2.60 -19.41 -6.40
C TYR A 68 -3.50 -19.15 -7.59
N ALA A 69 -3.14 -18.26 -8.53
CA ALA A 69 -3.93 -18.02 -9.73
C ALA A 69 -4.03 -19.27 -10.62
N LEU A 70 -2.96 -20.07 -10.72
CA LEU A 70 -2.95 -21.34 -11.42
C LEU A 70 -3.83 -22.38 -10.70
N LYS A 71 -3.66 -22.55 -9.37
CA LYS A 71 -4.45 -23.50 -8.57
C LYS A 71 -5.93 -23.11 -8.43
N ALA A 72 -6.26 -21.82 -8.51
CA ALA A 72 -7.65 -21.34 -8.52
C ALA A 72 -8.45 -21.85 -9.73
N SER A 73 -7.78 -22.25 -10.81
CA SER A 73 -8.44 -22.88 -11.95
C SER A 73 -8.84 -24.34 -11.70
N GLU A 74 -8.27 -24.96 -10.66
CA GLU A 74 -8.50 -26.37 -10.27
C GLU A 74 -9.41 -26.49 -9.03
N GLU A 75 -9.28 -25.56 -8.07
CA GLU A 75 -10.11 -25.48 -6.84
C GLU A 75 -10.80 -24.11 -6.74
N SER A 76 -12.13 -24.09 -6.53
CA SER A 76 -12.96 -22.87 -6.41
C SER A 76 -12.62 -21.92 -5.22
N CYS A 77 -11.49 -22.10 -4.52
CA CYS A 77 -11.13 -21.37 -3.30
C CYS A 77 -9.73 -20.68 -3.39
N GLY A 78 -9.10 -20.62 -4.57
CA GLY A 78 -7.75 -20.06 -4.70
C GLY A 78 -7.61 -18.59 -4.27
N THR A 79 -8.64 -17.76 -4.47
CA THR A 79 -8.64 -16.34 -4.11
C THR A 79 -8.70 -16.10 -2.60
N GLU A 80 -9.57 -16.83 -1.90
CA GLU A 80 -9.72 -16.74 -0.44
C GLU A 80 -8.46 -17.22 0.28
N LYS A 81 -7.88 -18.34 -0.18
CA LYS A 81 -6.61 -18.85 0.33
C LYS A 81 -5.47 -17.88 0.09
N LEU A 82 -5.36 -17.28 -1.11
CA LEU A 82 -4.36 -16.25 -1.40
C LEU A 82 -4.49 -15.08 -0.42
N THR A 83 -5.70 -14.53 -0.27
CA THR A 83 -5.98 -13.39 0.63
C THR A 83 -5.61 -13.73 2.07
N THR A 84 -6.00 -14.92 2.54
CA THR A 84 -5.71 -15.38 3.91
C THR A 84 -4.22 -15.51 4.16
N THR A 85 -3.49 -16.19 3.27
CA THR A 85 -2.04 -16.38 3.39
C THR A 85 -1.30 -15.04 3.33
N LEU A 86 -1.73 -14.16 2.42
CA LEU A 86 -1.13 -12.86 2.18
C LEU A 86 -1.37 -11.90 3.36
N ASN A 87 -2.59 -11.80 3.88
CA ASN A 87 -2.91 -10.99 5.05
C ASN A 87 -2.31 -11.57 6.34
N LYS A 88 -2.17 -12.89 6.45
CA LYS A 88 -1.45 -13.50 7.58
C LYS A 88 0.03 -13.13 7.58
N TYR A 89 0.67 -13.17 6.42
CA TYR A 89 2.09 -12.85 6.27
C TYR A 89 2.36 -11.34 6.41
N LEU A 90 1.69 -10.52 5.60
CA LEU A 90 1.82 -9.07 5.64
C LEU A 90 1.32 -8.48 6.96
N GLY A 91 0.26 -9.05 7.53
CA GLY A 91 -0.27 -8.64 8.81
C GLY A 91 0.76 -8.74 9.93
N LYS A 92 1.67 -9.73 9.89
CA LYS A 92 2.76 -9.86 10.87
C LYS A 92 3.79 -8.75 10.73
N ILE A 93 4.22 -8.47 9.50
CA ILE A 93 5.16 -7.38 9.20
C ILE A 93 4.59 -6.03 9.67
N VAL A 94 3.32 -5.75 9.32
CA VAL A 94 2.63 -4.54 9.73
C VAL A 94 2.47 -4.48 11.25
N GLU A 95 2.09 -5.58 11.90
CA GLU A 95 1.97 -5.66 13.36
C GLU A 95 3.30 -5.32 14.05
N ASP A 96 4.43 -5.81 13.54
CA ASP A 96 5.75 -5.50 14.10
C ASP A 96 6.16 -4.04 13.87
N ILE A 97 5.84 -3.45 12.72
CA ILE A 97 6.12 -2.02 12.45
C ILE A 97 5.34 -1.15 13.43
N LEU A 98 4.03 -1.40 13.57
CA LEU A 98 3.16 -0.63 14.47
C LEU A 98 3.58 -0.77 15.93
N LYS A 99 3.91 -1.99 16.40
CA LYS A 99 4.40 -2.23 17.77
C LYS A 99 5.69 -1.47 18.12
N HIS A 100 6.51 -1.18 17.13
CA HIS A 100 7.76 -0.42 17.31
C HIS A 100 7.59 1.08 17.00
N GLY A 101 6.35 1.56 16.90
CA GLY A 101 6.01 2.97 16.71
C GLY A 101 6.28 3.50 15.31
N GLY A 102 6.28 2.63 14.30
CA GLY A 102 6.39 3.01 12.89
C GLY A 102 5.00 3.17 12.26
N ASP A 103 4.90 4.08 11.29
CA ASP A 103 3.71 4.29 10.47
C ASP A 103 3.90 3.58 9.12
N VAL A 104 2.99 2.67 8.76
CA VAL A 104 3.02 2.00 7.46
C VAL A 104 2.37 2.91 6.43
N LEU A 105 3.19 3.53 5.59
CA LEU A 105 2.74 4.53 4.64
C LEU A 105 1.99 3.91 3.47
N LYS A 106 2.59 2.91 2.81
CA LYS A 106 2.06 2.33 1.56
C LYS A 106 2.44 0.88 1.36
N PHE A 107 1.57 0.18 0.66
CA PHE A 107 1.86 -1.11 0.03
C PHE A 107 2.09 -0.85 -1.46
N ALA A 108 3.23 -1.23 -2.03
CA ALA A 108 3.58 -0.98 -3.42
C ALA A 108 3.98 -2.29 -4.10
N GLY A 109 3.00 -3.00 -4.66
CA GLY A 109 3.23 -4.32 -5.26
C GLY A 109 3.67 -5.33 -4.20
N ASP A 110 4.91 -5.77 -4.30
CA ASP A 110 5.62 -6.69 -3.39
C ASP A 110 6.38 -5.98 -2.26
N ALA A 111 6.30 -4.64 -2.16
CA ALA A 111 7.01 -3.88 -1.14
C ALA A 111 6.09 -3.10 -0.19
N LEU A 112 6.66 -2.74 0.96
CA LEU A 112 6.06 -1.93 2.00
C LEU A 112 6.99 -0.77 2.36
N LEU A 113 6.42 0.43 2.46
CA LEU A 113 7.11 1.64 2.89
C LEU A 113 6.62 2.04 4.28
N ALA A 114 7.55 2.21 5.23
CA ALA A 114 7.23 2.65 6.59
C ALA A 114 8.11 3.81 7.05
N LEU A 115 7.60 4.57 8.01
CA LEU A 115 8.18 5.82 8.48
C LEU A 115 8.13 5.93 10.01
N TRP A 116 9.26 6.31 10.61
CA TRP A 116 9.31 6.77 12.00
C TRP A 116 9.65 8.25 12.01
N VAL A 117 8.74 9.10 12.48
CA VAL A 117 8.93 10.55 12.51
C VAL A 117 9.47 10.99 13.87
N SER A 118 10.42 11.92 13.88
CA SER A 118 10.92 12.57 15.09
C SER A 118 9.93 13.63 15.57
N GLU A 119 9.47 13.52 16.82
CA GLU A 119 8.54 14.48 17.41
C GLU A 119 9.25 15.62 18.16
N GLY A 120 8.75 16.85 17.98
CA GLY A 120 9.20 18.02 18.73
C GLY A 120 10.61 18.53 18.40
N ASN A 121 11.20 19.31 19.32
CA ASN A 121 12.54 19.88 19.18
C ASN A 121 13.67 18.85 19.43
N CYS A 122 13.34 17.66 19.94
CA CYS A 122 14.31 16.60 20.19
C CYS A 122 14.48 15.76 18.92
N LYS A 123 15.56 16.02 18.18
CA LYS A 123 15.93 15.29 16.96
C LYS A 123 16.67 14.00 17.30
N ASP A 124 16.16 13.18 18.22
CA ASP A 124 16.84 11.93 18.59
C ASP A 124 16.59 10.86 17.52
N THR A 125 17.22 11.05 16.37
CA THR A 125 17.21 10.11 15.25
C THR A 125 17.90 8.80 15.62
N THR A 126 18.74 8.78 16.66
CA THR A 126 19.42 7.59 17.17
C THR A 126 18.43 6.60 17.77
N LEU A 127 17.53 7.10 18.62
CA LEU A 127 16.47 6.27 19.16
C LEU A 127 15.59 5.68 18.05
N LEU A 128 15.18 6.50 17.08
CA LEU A 128 14.32 6.05 15.98
C LEU A 128 14.99 4.99 15.11
N ILE A 129 16.26 5.17 14.73
CA ILE A 129 16.95 4.18 13.88
C ILE A 129 17.21 2.88 14.65
N ASN A 130 17.51 2.96 15.94
CA ASN A 130 17.64 1.77 16.78
C ASN A 130 16.32 1.00 16.87
N LYS A 131 15.18 1.69 17.04
CA LYS A 131 13.85 1.07 17.01
C LYS A 131 13.57 0.39 15.67
N ALA A 132 13.87 1.06 14.57
CA ALA A 132 13.67 0.50 13.23
C ALA A 132 14.57 -0.71 12.95
N ILE A 133 15.82 -0.72 13.43
CA ILE A 133 16.72 -1.89 13.34
C ILE A 133 16.17 -3.06 14.15
N ILE A 134 15.72 -2.81 15.39
CA ILE A 134 15.11 -3.85 16.25
C ILE A 134 13.84 -4.42 15.61
N CYS A 135 12.97 -3.55 15.08
CA CYS A 135 11.80 -3.94 14.31
C CYS A 135 12.17 -4.80 13.10
N SER A 136 13.19 -4.41 12.34
CA SER A 136 13.69 -5.18 11.19
C SER A 136 14.19 -6.56 11.59
N ILE A 137 14.88 -6.68 12.73
CA ILE A 137 15.32 -7.98 13.26
C ILE A 137 14.12 -8.86 13.61
N ALA A 138 13.10 -8.31 14.28
CA ALA A 138 11.88 -9.05 14.60
C ALA A 138 11.16 -9.56 13.33
N ILE A 139 11.02 -8.69 12.31
CA ILE A 139 10.48 -9.07 11.00
C ILE A 139 11.28 -10.23 10.39
N GLN A 140 12.60 -10.17 10.40
CA GLN A 140 13.45 -11.25 9.88
C GLN A 140 13.38 -12.54 10.71
N GLU A 141 13.10 -12.46 12.01
CA GLU A 141 12.93 -13.65 12.85
C GLU A 141 11.61 -14.36 12.59
N GLU A 142 10.53 -13.60 12.36
CA GLU A 142 9.18 -14.15 12.19
C GLU A 142 8.81 -14.46 10.74
N CYS A 143 9.32 -13.69 9.77
CA CYS A 143 8.84 -13.70 8.38
C CYS A 143 9.87 -14.21 7.35
N ASP A 144 11.14 -14.40 7.75
CA ASP A 144 12.15 -15.00 6.87
C ASP A 144 11.92 -16.51 6.71
N ASN A 145 12.22 -17.04 5.52
CA ASN A 145 12.05 -18.45 5.19
C ASN A 145 10.63 -19.00 5.46
N TYR A 146 9.60 -18.21 5.21
CA TYR A 146 8.21 -18.60 5.41
C TYR A 146 7.73 -19.50 4.26
N LEU A 147 7.54 -20.79 4.54
CA LEU A 147 7.00 -21.74 3.57
C LEU A 147 5.47 -21.65 3.54
N THR A 148 4.91 -21.31 2.39
CA THR A 148 3.46 -21.30 2.18
C THR A 148 2.91 -22.71 1.96
N ASP A 149 1.61 -22.87 2.16
CA ASP A 149 0.81 -24.06 1.82
C ASP A 149 0.95 -24.48 0.35
N VAL A 150 1.25 -23.54 -0.55
CA VAL A 150 1.47 -23.82 -1.97
C VAL A 150 2.91 -24.10 -2.35
N GLY A 151 3.83 -24.17 -1.37
CA GLY A 151 5.23 -24.55 -1.58
C GLY A 151 6.14 -23.39 -2.02
N VAL A 152 5.66 -22.15 -1.93
CA VAL A 152 6.46 -20.94 -2.24
C VAL A 152 7.14 -20.48 -0.95
N MET A 153 8.45 -20.26 -1.02
CA MET A 153 9.23 -19.67 0.06
C MET A 153 9.14 -18.15 -0.02
N LEU A 154 8.65 -17.53 1.05
CA LEU A 154 8.66 -16.08 1.20
C LEU A 154 9.81 -15.65 2.11
N GLY A 155 10.34 -14.47 1.84
CA GLY A 155 11.31 -13.79 2.69
C GLY A 155 11.20 -12.29 2.51
N VAL A 156 11.72 -11.53 3.46
CA VAL A 156 11.72 -10.07 3.41
C VAL A 156 13.16 -9.60 3.26
N LYS A 157 13.41 -8.60 2.43
CA LYS A 157 14.66 -7.83 2.48
C LYS A 157 14.31 -6.42 2.92
N VAL A 158 15.07 -5.90 3.88
CA VAL A 158 14.78 -4.61 4.53
C VAL A 158 15.92 -3.65 4.28
N ALA A 159 15.59 -2.43 3.87
CA ALA A 159 16.51 -1.32 3.76
C ALA A 159 16.08 -0.19 4.69
N LEU A 160 17.04 0.45 5.37
CA LEU A 160 16.79 1.55 6.30
C LEU A 160 17.64 2.78 5.96
N SER A 161 17.02 3.94 6.05
CA SER A 161 17.71 5.23 5.98
C SER A 161 17.19 6.19 7.04
N VAL A 162 17.96 7.24 7.29
CA VAL A 162 17.58 8.29 8.25
C VAL A 162 17.92 9.65 7.68
N GLY A 163 17.02 10.61 7.87
CA GLY A 163 17.29 11.98 7.46
C GLY A 163 16.03 12.79 7.19
N LYS A 164 16.21 13.85 6.41
CA LYS A 164 15.14 14.76 6.00
C LYS A 164 14.35 14.16 4.85
N MET A 165 13.04 14.17 4.99
CA MET A 165 12.06 13.76 3.99
C MET A 165 11.00 14.83 3.83
N ILE A 166 10.29 14.77 2.71
CA ILE A 166 9.21 15.68 2.36
C ILE A 166 8.00 14.82 2.00
N VAL A 167 6.92 15.02 2.74
CA VAL A 167 5.61 14.46 2.44
C VAL A 167 4.85 15.50 1.62
N THR A 168 4.50 15.15 0.39
CA THR A 168 3.74 16.03 -0.51
C THR A 168 2.37 15.44 -0.75
N HIS A 169 1.32 16.09 -0.28
CA HIS A 169 -0.05 15.72 -0.60
C HIS A 169 -0.47 16.44 -1.88
N VAL A 170 -1.13 15.69 -2.75
CA VAL A 170 -1.68 16.16 -4.03
C VAL A 170 -3.07 15.58 -4.22
N GLY A 171 -3.89 16.24 -5.01
CA GLY A 171 -5.24 15.75 -5.22
C GLY A 171 -6.21 16.77 -5.72
N VAL A 172 -7.39 16.28 -6.05
CA VAL A 172 -8.63 17.03 -6.26
C VAL A 172 -9.61 16.69 -5.13
N ASP A 173 -10.79 17.28 -5.13
CA ASP A 173 -11.77 17.08 -4.06
C ASP A 173 -12.19 15.60 -3.89
N GLU A 174 -12.33 14.88 -5.01
CA GLU A 174 -12.75 13.48 -5.03
C GLU A 174 -11.63 12.45 -4.80
N SER A 175 -10.37 12.84 -4.99
CA SER A 175 -9.23 11.90 -4.95
C SER A 175 -7.95 12.61 -4.56
N LYS A 176 -7.34 12.12 -3.48
CA LYS A 176 -6.12 12.64 -2.88
C LYS A 176 -5.11 11.52 -2.69
N HIS A 177 -3.86 11.86 -2.93
CA HIS A 177 -2.72 10.98 -2.71
C HIS A 177 -1.62 11.78 -2.02
N PHE A 178 -0.63 11.08 -1.49
CA PHE A 178 0.58 11.72 -0.98
C PHE A 178 1.80 11.03 -1.57
N ASP A 179 2.93 11.70 -1.55
CA ASP A 179 4.22 11.15 -1.97
C ASP A 179 5.28 11.44 -0.90
N LEU A 180 6.24 10.54 -0.75
CA LEU A 180 7.39 10.71 0.14
C LEU A 180 8.66 10.85 -0.70
N SER A 181 9.35 11.97 -0.55
CA SER A 181 10.57 12.27 -1.29
C SER A 181 11.68 12.83 -0.39
N GLY A 182 12.88 12.98 -0.95
CA GLY A 182 14.03 13.57 -0.27
C GLY A 182 15.19 12.59 -0.08
N ARG A 183 16.29 13.09 0.47
CA ARG A 183 17.57 12.34 0.49
C ARG A 183 17.47 10.99 1.21
N ALA A 184 16.71 10.91 2.31
CA ALA A 184 16.55 9.64 3.01
C ALA A 184 15.80 8.62 2.14
N VAL A 185 14.83 9.05 1.34
CA VAL A 185 14.15 8.16 0.37
C VAL A 185 15.13 7.72 -0.70
N ASP A 186 15.94 8.63 -1.26
CA ASP A 186 16.97 8.27 -2.24
C ASP A 186 17.99 7.27 -1.67
N ASP A 187 18.36 7.43 -0.39
CA ASP A 187 19.32 6.58 0.29
C ASP A 187 18.75 5.21 0.64
N VAL A 188 17.47 5.10 1.01
CA VAL A 188 16.82 3.79 1.21
C VAL A 188 16.69 3.04 -0.11
N ASN A 189 16.41 3.75 -1.22
CA ASN A 189 16.35 3.16 -2.56
C ASN A 189 17.71 2.62 -3.03
N LYS A 190 18.81 3.26 -2.62
CA LYS A 190 20.16 2.76 -2.91
C LYS A 190 20.51 1.57 -2.02
N ALA A 191 20.14 1.62 -0.74
CA ALA A 191 20.40 0.55 0.21
C ALA A 191 19.63 -0.74 -0.15
N GLU A 192 18.39 -0.62 -0.63
CA GLU A 192 17.57 -1.76 -1.09
C GLU A 192 18.25 -2.58 -2.18
N LYS A 193 18.99 -1.92 -3.10
CA LYS A 193 19.67 -2.60 -4.22
C LYS A 193 20.79 -3.55 -3.78
N TRP A 194 21.24 -3.41 -2.54
CA TRP A 194 22.22 -4.29 -1.89
C TRP A 194 21.60 -5.37 -1.02
N ALA A 195 20.28 -5.35 -0.84
CA ALA A 195 19.59 -6.25 0.06
C ALA A 195 19.23 -7.57 -0.65
N GLU A 196 19.57 -8.67 -0.01
CA GLU A 196 19.16 -10.03 -0.37
C GLU A 196 18.02 -10.49 0.55
N PRO A 197 17.22 -11.51 0.19
CA PRO A 197 16.21 -12.06 1.09
C PRO A 197 16.83 -12.43 2.45
N GLY A 198 16.21 -11.98 3.54
CA GLY A 198 16.73 -12.16 4.90
C GLY A 198 17.67 -11.05 5.39
N ALA A 199 18.11 -10.15 4.51
CA ALA A 199 19.07 -9.10 4.85
C ALA A 199 18.40 -7.82 5.39
N ILE A 200 19.12 -7.11 6.26
CA ILE A 200 18.80 -5.75 6.72
C ILE A 200 19.97 -4.87 6.33
N ILE A 201 19.76 -3.92 5.41
CA ILE A 201 20.79 -3.03 4.90
C ILE A 201 20.54 -1.60 5.39
N LEU A 202 21.56 -0.99 5.96
CA LEU A 202 21.56 0.40 6.37
C LEU A 202 22.26 1.24 5.29
N SER A 203 21.64 2.36 4.94
CA SER A 203 22.35 3.48 4.33
C SER A 203 23.47 4.00 5.24
N HIS A 204 24.43 4.71 4.65
CA HIS A 204 25.53 5.33 5.39
C HIS A 204 25.04 6.20 6.56
N MET A 205 24.02 7.03 6.32
CA MET A 205 23.46 7.90 7.35
C MET A 205 22.77 7.10 8.46
N ALA A 206 22.08 6.00 8.14
CA ALA A 206 21.46 5.15 9.15
C ALA A 206 22.52 4.53 10.07
N TYR A 207 23.62 4.04 9.51
CA TYR A 207 24.73 3.48 10.29
C TYR A 207 25.40 4.52 11.21
N LEU A 208 25.62 5.74 10.72
CA LEU A 208 26.24 6.81 11.53
C LEU A 208 25.34 7.29 12.67
N ASN A 209 24.02 7.18 12.54
CA ASN A 209 23.08 7.63 13.55
C ASN A 209 22.62 6.49 14.47
N CYS A 210 22.96 5.23 14.21
CA CYS A 210 22.59 4.14 15.11
C CYS A 210 23.60 3.97 16.25
N ASP A 211 23.18 3.33 17.34
CA ASP A 211 24.09 2.96 18.43
C ASP A 211 24.90 1.72 18.02
N GLN A 212 26.13 1.96 17.60
CA GLN A 212 27.04 0.91 17.13
C GLN A 212 27.50 -0.05 18.25
N THR A 213 27.22 0.28 19.51
CA THR A 213 27.50 -0.61 20.65
C THR A 213 26.43 -1.70 20.80
N LEU A 214 25.27 -1.55 20.15
CA LEU A 214 24.16 -2.49 20.25
C LEU A 214 24.11 -3.52 19.13
N PHE A 215 24.74 -3.24 17.99
CA PHE A 215 24.59 -4.07 16.79
C PHE A 215 25.94 -4.49 16.22
N LEU A 216 25.93 -5.61 15.51
CA LEU A 216 27.04 -6.11 14.70
C LEU A 216 26.77 -5.72 13.24
N PHE A 217 27.82 -5.29 12.54
CA PHE A 217 27.71 -4.81 11.17
C PHE A 217 28.77 -5.45 10.28
N GLU A 218 28.38 -5.72 9.04
CA GLU A 218 29.27 -6.06 7.94
C GLU A 218 29.23 -4.93 6.92
N ILE A 219 30.39 -4.42 6.51
CA ILE A 219 30.46 -3.41 5.46
C ILE A 219 30.21 -4.08 4.10
N MET A 220 29.35 -3.48 3.28
CA MET A 220 29.09 -3.97 1.93
C MET A 220 30.27 -3.68 1.00
N ALA A 221 30.32 -4.36 -0.14
CA ALA A 221 31.44 -4.27 -1.09
C ALA A 221 31.67 -2.86 -1.65
N ASP A 222 30.66 -1.98 -1.62
CA ASP A 222 30.83 -0.59 -2.04
C ASP A 222 31.50 0.30 -0.99
N GLY A 223 31.61 -0.15 0.26
CA GLY A 223 32.18 0.63 1.35
C GLY A 223 31.25 1.71 1.92
N TRP A 224 29.99 1.79 1.47
CA TRP A 224 29.05 2.85 1.86
C TRP A 224 27.82 2.31 2.60
N HIS A 225 27.40 1.08 2.32
CA HIS A 225 26.27 0.44 2.98
C HIS A 225 26.73 -0.58 4.01
N TYR A 226 25.86 -0.86 4.99
CA TYR A 226 26.17 -1.75 6.11
C TYR A 226 25.05 -2.77 6.29
N ARG A 227 25.39 -4.06 6.30
CA ARG A 227 24.46 -5.13 6.66
C ARG A 227 24.44 -5.29 8.17
N VAL A 228 23.25 -5.36 8.76
CA VAL A 228 23.09 -5.72 10.18
C VAL A 228 23.30 -7.22 10.32
N ALA A 229 24.39 -7.61 10.99
CA ALA A 229 24.76 -9.00 11.22
C ALA A 229 24.20 -9.55 12.54
N GLY A 230 23.52 -8.72 13.35
CA GLY A 230 22.88 -9.14 14.60
C GLY A 230 22.92 -8.07 15.68
N ALA A 231 22.42 -8.41 16.87
CA ALA A 231 22.50 -7.57 18.06
C ALA A 231 23.60 -8.08 19.03
N LYS A 232 24.32 -7.17 19.67
CA LYS A 232 25.32 -7.46 20.71
C LYS A 232 24.60 -7.73 22.03
N VAL A 233 25.04 -8.78 22.73
CA VAL A 233 24.51 -9.14 24.06
C VAL A 233 25.54 -8.75 25.12
N GLU A 234 25.14 -7.95 26.11
CA GLU A 234 25.94 -7.78 27.34
C GLU A 234 25.71 -9.00 28.24
N GLU A 235 26.71 -9.88 28.39
CA GLU A 235 26.73 -10.79 29.53
C GLU A 235 27.01 -9.97 30.80
N LYS A 236 26.02 -9.89 31.70
CA LYS A 236 26.32 -9.57 33.09
C LYS A 236 27.15 -10.72 33.63
N SER A 237 28.47 -10.56 33.67
CA SER A 237 29.39 -11.48 34.33
C SER A 237 29.03 -11.54 35.83
N THR A 238 28.16 -12.47 36.22
CA THR A 238 28.12 -12.92 37.61
C THR A 238 29.39 -13.72 37.83
N ALA A 239 30.40 -13.10 38.42
CA ALA A 239 31.56 -13.80 38.93
C ALA A 239 31.08 -14.79 40.00
N SER A 240 30.83 -16.04 39.60
CA SER A 240 30.72 -17.15 40.52
C SER A 240 32.08 -17.85 40.57
N THR A 241 32.67 -17.78 41.75
CA THR A 241 33.86 -18.48 42.20
C THR A 241 33.88 -19.94 41.73
N VAL A 242 34.97 -20.28 41.01
CA VAL A 242 35.35 -21.65 40.66
C VAL A 242 35.62 -22.45 41.93
N HIS A 243 35.03 -23.65 42.02
CA HIS A 243 35.61 -24.76 42.79
C HIS A 243 35.91 -25.94 41.87
N PRO A 244 37.01 -26.68 42.10
CA PRO A 244 37.60 -27.56 41.11
C PRO A 244 37.27 -29.03 41.42
N THR A 245 36.62 -29.73 40.50
CA THR A 245 36.83 -31.16 40.22
C THR A 245 35.93 -31.61 39.06
N GLY A 246 36.52 -32.09 37.97
CA GLY A 246 35.78 -32.88 36.98
C GLY A 246 36.14 -32.66 35.52
N VAL A 247 37.35 -33.09 35.15
CA VAL A 247 37.75 -33.57 33.81
C VAL A 247 37.63 -32.60 32.63
N SER A 248 38.78 -32.00 32.31
CA SER A 248 39.12 -31.50 30.97
C SER A 248 39.33 -32.67 30.02
N LEU A 249 38.62 -32.68 28.89
CA LEU A 249 39.13 -33.31 27.67
C LEU A 249 39.34 -32.21 26.63
N ALA A 250 40.62 -31.97 26.36
CA ALA A 250 41.14 -30.94 25.50
C ALA A 250 40.90 -31.25 24.00
N LEU A 251 40.58 -30.18 23.27
CA LEU A 251 41.15 -29.76 21.98
C LEU A 251 41.26 -30.78 20.83
N MET A 252 40.76 -30.38 19.65
CA MET A 252 41.47 -30.24 18.36
C MET A 252 40.43 -29.78 17.32
N SER A 253 40.24 -28.49 17.05
CA SER A 253 40.88 -27.74 15.95
C SER A 253 40.20 -26.35 15.96
N GLY A 254 40.87 -25.24 16.32
CA GLY A 254 41.57 -24.41 15.34
C GLY A 254 40.90 -23.04 15.16
N VAL A 255 41.00 -22.19 16.19
CA VAL A 255 41.08 -20.71 16.19
C VAL A 255 40.08 -19.91 15.32
N LEU A 256 39.06 -19.34 15.98
CA LEU A 256 38.85 -17.87 16.07
C LEU A 256 38.09 -17.58 17.37
N THR A 257 38.79 -17.00 18.35
CA THR A 257 38.23 -16.43 19.57
C THR A 257 37.63 -15.06 19.24
N THR A 258 36.30 -15.00 19.07
CA THR A 258 35.49 -13.78 19.15
C THR A 258 34.04 -14.22 19.34
N ASP A 259 33.44 -13.88 20.49
CA ASP A 259 32.04 -14.14 20.83
C ASP A 259 31.11 -13.23 20.00
N ALA A 260 30.97 -13.55 18.70
CA ALA A 260 30.01 -12.99 17.78
C ALA A 260 29.29 -14.13 17.06
N VAL A 261 27.97 -14.25 17.25
CA VAL A 261 27.17 -15.21 16.50
C VAL A 261 26.95 -14.66 15.09
N LEU A 262 27.76 -15.11 14.13
CA LEU A 262 27.59 -14.78 12.71
C LEU A 262 26.32 -15.43 12.13
N PHE A 263 25.53 -14.66 11.38
CA PHE A 263 24.44 -15.19 10.56
C PHE A 263 25.00 -15.90 9.31
N SER A 264 25.32 -17.19 9.43
CA SER A 264 25.61 -18.04 8.27
C SER A 264 25.24 -19.54 8.41
N ALA A 265 24.29 -19.93 9.28
CA ALA A 265 23.78 -21.31 9.28
C ALA A 265 22.31 -21.46 9.72
N PRO A 266 21.57 -22.49 9.23
CA PRO A 266 20.12 -22.57 9.36
C PRO A 266 19.61 -23.02 10.74
N THR A 267 18.51 -22.38 11.13
CA THR A 267 17.37 -22.87 11.95
C THR A 267 17.57 -23.23 13.43
N VAL A 268 18.74 -23.67 13.91
CA VAL A 268 18.87 -24.10 15.33
C VAL A 268 19.39 -23.00 16.26
N ALA A 269 20.19 -22.06 15.76
CA ALA A 269 20.74 -20.95 16.57
C ALA A 269 19.74 -19.82 16.87
N LYS A 270 18.66 -19.68 16.08
CA LYS A 270 17.68 -18.58 16.20
C LYS A 270 16.85 -18.61 17.51
N ARG A 271 16.71 -19.78 18.17
CA ARG A 271 15.96 -19.90 19.45
C ARG A 271 16.69 -19.35 20.69
N ILE A 272 17.97 -19.02 20.58
CA ILE A 272 18.75 -18.45 21.69
C ILE A 272 18.45 -16.95 21.86
N PHE A 273 17.91 -16.25 20.85
CA PHE A 273 17.74 -14.79 20.84
C PHE A 273 16.45 -14.26 21.50
N ALA A 274 15.36 -15.04 21.47
CA ALA A 274 14.05 -14.63 22.00
C ALA A 274 14.06 -14.11 23.47
N PRO A 275 14.79 -14.71 24.44
CA PRO A 275 14.86 -14.16 25.80
C PRO A 275 15.66 -12.85 25.92
N HIS A 276 16.46 -12.47 24.92
CA HIS A 276 17.41 -11.35 25.00
C HIS A 276 16.92 -10.07 24.30
N LEU A 277 16.08 -10.18 23.27
CA LEU A 277 15.40 -9.02 22.68
C LEU A 277 14.55 -8.27 23.71
N GLY A 278 13.90 -9.01 24.63
CA GLY A 278 13.17 -8.42 25.75
C GLY A 278 14.03 -7.58 26.71
N THR A 279 15.34 -7.83 26.76
CA THR A 279 16.29 -7.07 27.60
C THR A 279 16.80 -5.81 26.89
N LEU A 280 16.95 -5.87 25.56
CA LEU A 280 17.23 -4.70 24.71
C LEU A 280 16.01 -3.76 24.63
N LEU A 281 14.82 -4.34 24.45
CA LEU A 281 13.56 -3.62 24.46
C LEU A 281 13.30 -2.96 25.82
N SER A 282 13.56 -3.63 26.95
CA SER A 282 13.39 -3.02 28.28
C SER A 282 14.36 -1.87 28.58
N ARG A 283 15.53 -1.83 27.92
CA ARG A 283 16.50 -0.72 28.02
C ARG A 283 15.98 0.56 27.37
N TYR A 284 15.22 0.44 26.28
CA TYR A 284 14.64 1.57 25.55
C TYR A 284 13.16 1.84 25.88
N HIS A 285 12.46 0.84 26.41
CA HIS A 285 11.04 0.87 26.76
C HIS A 285 10.77 0.13 28.09
N PRO A 286 11.06 0.74 29.26
CA PRO A 286 10.70 0.17 30.55
C PRO A 286 9.18 0.03 30.76
N GLU A 287 8.37 0.71 29.94
CA GLU A 287 6.90 0.75 29.98
C GLU A 287 6.22 -0.41 29.20
N LEU A 288 6.92 -1.04 28.23
CA LEU A 288 6.38 -2.14 27.41
C LEU A 288 6.31 -3.44 28.24
N LYS A 289 5.12 -3.79 28.76
CA LYS A 289 4.89 -5.11 29.35
C LYS A 289 4.83 -6.17 28.25
N LEU A 290 5.82 -7.06 28.22
CA LEU A 290 5.82 -8.27 27.38
C LEU A 290 4.46 -9.01 27.46
N PRO A 291 3.94 -9.55 26.34
CA PRO A 291 2.73 -10.36 26.34
C PRO A 291 2.83 -11.54 27.30
N ARG A 292 1.69 -11.94 27.87
CA ARG A 292 1.55 -12.98 28.92
C ARG A 292 2.11 -14.37 28.53
N LEU A 293 2.47 -14.60 27.27
CA LEU A 293 3.10 -15.84 26.79
C LEU A 293 4.55 -16.06 27.29
N PHE A 294 5.24 -15.00 27.76
CA PHE A 294 6.67 -15.09 28.10
C PHE A 294 6.98 -15.13 29.60
N ARG A 295 5.96 -15.16 30.48
CA ARG A 295 6.18 -15.31 31.93
C ARG A 295 6.32 -16.79 32.27
N LYS A 296 7.52 -17.23 32.66
CA LYS A 296 7.72 -18.55 33.29
C LYS A 296 6.68 -18.73 34.40
N ARG A 297 5.79 -19.71 34.25
CA ARG A 297 5.02 -20.26 35.37
C ARG A 297 6.05 -20.82 36.36
N ASN A 298 6.31 -20.08 37.43
CA ASN A 298 6.70 -20.58 38.75
C ASN A 298 6.99 -19.39 39.67
N GLN A 299 5.98 -18.99 40.44
CA GLN A 299 6.02 -18.95 41.91
C GLN A 299 4.72 -18.29 42.40
N ALA A 300 4.02 -19.05 43.24
CA ALA A 300 2.87 -18.60 43.98
C ALA A 300 3.27 -17.59 45.06
N GLU A 301 2.27 -16.86 45.57
CA GLU A 301 2.29 -16.08 46.82
C GLU A 301 3.05 -14.74 46.81
N GLN A 302 2.30 -13.65 46.65
CA GLN A 302 1.95 -12.77 47.78
C GLN A 302 1.19 -11.54 47.25
N ARG A 303 -0.11 -11.50 47.57
CA ARG A 303 -0.87 -10.25 47.60
C ARG A 303 -0.42 -9.51 48.86
N GLN A 304 0.13 -8.30 48.73
CA GLN A 304 0.10 -7.32 49.82
C GLN A 304 0.20 -5.88 49.29
N SER A 305 -0.87 -5.14 49.56
CA SER A 305 -1.00 -3.71 49.85
C SER A 305 0.19 -2.78 49.59
N ILE A 306 -0.02 -1.74 48.77
CA ILE A 306 0.81 -0.53 48.76
C ILE A 306 -0.06 0.70 49.05
N ILE A 307 0.44 1.49 49.99
CA ILE A 307 -0.03 2.74 50.61
C ILE A 307 -0.05 3.90 49.60
N PRO A 308 -0.94 4.91 49.71
CA PRO A 308 -1.02 6.01 48.74
C PRO A 308 0.07 7.06 49.01
N GLY A 309 1.11 7.09 48.17
CA GLY A 309 2.12 8.15 48.13
C GLY A 309 1.91 9.04 46.91
N LYS A 310 1.59 10.32 47.14
CA LYS A 310 1.46 11.36 46.10
C LYS A 310 2.78 11.53 45.33
N ALA A 311 2.76 11.23 44.04
CA ALA A 311 3.72 11.76 43.07
C ALA A 311 2.91 12.27 41.88
N HIS A 312 3.06 13.56 41.57
CA HIS A 312 2.47 14.19 40.39
C HIS A 312 3.08 13.55 39.13
N PRO A 313 2.27 12.97 38.22
CA PRO A 313 2.77 12.54 36.93
C PRO A 313 2.79 13.75 35.98
N LEU A 314 3.99 14.08 35.48
CA LEU A 314 4.16 14.79 34.23
C LEU A 314 3.47 13.97 33.13
N GLN A 315 2.47 14.58 32.49
CA GLN A 315 1.78 14.03 31.33
C GLN A 315 2.78 13.91 30.16
N SER A 316 3.20 12.69 29.86
CA SER A 316 3.67 12.31 28.52
C SER A 316 2.52 11.57 27.85
N GLU A 317 2.06 12.08 26.72
CA GLU A 317 1.06 11.43 25.88
C GLU A 317 1.64 10.09 25.41
N ARG A 318 0.90 9.01 25.67
CA ARG A 318 1.36 7.61 25.51
C ARG A 318 1.01 7.12 24.12
N PHE A 319 2.03 6.78 23.32
CA PHE A 319 1.91 6.12 22.02
C PHE A 319 1.87 4.58 22.08
N ASP A 320 1.77 3.99 23.27
CA ASP A 320 1.89 2.54 23.48
C ASP A 320 0.54 1.80 23.60
N ASP A 321 -0.58 2.40 23.18
CA ASP A 321 -1.89 1.74 23.16
C ASP A 321 -2.33 1.43 21.71
N PRO A 322 -2.64 0.16 21.35
CA PRO A 322 -3.33 -0.13 20.09
C PRO A 322 -4.68 0.60 19.94
N ASP A 323 -5.23 1.17 21.01
CA ASP A 323 -6.37 2.10 21.00
C ASP A 323 -6.00 3.59 20.75
N HIS A 324 -4.75 3.95 20.43
CA HIS A 324 -4.37 5.35 20.17
C HIS A 324 -5.15 5.98 19.00
N ARG A 325 -5.44 5.20 17.95
CA ARG A 325 -6.32 5.64 16.85
C ARG A 325 -7.77 5.83 17.30
N THR A 326 -8.18 5.17 18.39
CA THR A 326 -9.51 5.32 19.00
C THR A 326 -9.71 6.71 19.61
N ASP A 327 -8.66 7.29 20.18
CA ASP A 327 -8.72 8.66 20.73
C ASP A 327 -8.75 9.73 19.63
N VAL A 328 -8.16 9.44 18.45
CA VAL A 328 -8.19 10.34 17.29
C VAL A 328 -9.62 10.57 16.79
N PHE A 329 -10.51 9.57 16.88
CA PHE A 329 -11.92 9.70 16.47
C PHE A 329 -12.62 10.91 17.10
N THR A 330 -12.32 11.20 18.37
CA THR A 330 -12.98 12.29 19.10
C THR A 330 -12.52 13.69 18.66
N LYS A 331 -11.46 13.78 17.85
CA LYS A 331 -10.80 15.03 17.46
C LYS A 331 -11.03 15.41 15.99
N LEU A 332 -11.52 14.50 15.15
CA LEU A 332 -11.75 14.74 13.72
C LEU A 332 -13.09 15.47 13.50
N SER A 333 -13.05 16.54 12.71
CA SER A 333 -14.26 17.21 12.22
C SER A 333 -14.83 16.52 10.97
N GLU A 334 -16.09 16.79 10.62
CA GLU A 334 -16.70 16.27 9.38
C GLU A 334 -15.89 16.63 8.13
N GLN A 335 -15.28 17.81 8.10
CA GLN A 335 -14.41 18.24 7.00
C GLN A 335 -13.13 17.41 6.93
N ASP A 336 -12.57 17.01 8.07
CA ASP A 336 -11.39 16.14 8.11
C ASP A 336 -11.76 14.74 7.60
N ILE A 337 -12.93 14.22 8.00
CA ILE A 337 -13.44 12.93 7.51
C ILE A 337 -13.65 12.97 5.99
N ALA A 338 -14.25 14.03 5.45
CA ALA A 338 -14.42 14.21 4.01
C ALA A 338 -13.06 14.25 3.27
N ASP A 339 -12.06 14.95 3.83
CA ASP A 339 -10.70 14.99 3.26
C ASP A 339 -10.02 13.61 3.30
N LEU A 340 -10.18 12.87 4.39
CA LEU A 340 -9.65 11.51 4.56
C LEU A 340 -10.26 10.51 3.57
N ARG A 341 -11.57 10.61 3.33
CA ARG A 341 -12.27 9.76 2.35
C ARG A 341 -11.66 9.85 0.96
N ALA A 342 -11.18 11.03 0.55
CA ALA A 342 -10.54 11.19 -0.76
C ALA A 342 -9.21 10.41 -0.90
N TYR A 343 -8.58 9.95 0.18
CA TYR A 343 -7.39 9.07 0.13
C TYR A 343 -7.73 7.59 -0.03
N VAL A 344 -9.01 7.23 0.03
CA VAL A 344 -9.48 5.85 -0.01
C VAL A 344 -10.17 5.58 -1.35
N SER A 345 -9.86 4.44 -1.96
CA SER A 345 -10.41 4.09 -3.28
C SER A 345 -11.93 3.94 -3.25
N LYS A 346 -12.62 4.38 -4.31
CA LYS A 346 -14.08 4.28 -4.45
C LYS A 346 -14.67 2.89 -4.15
N PRO A 347 -14.08 1.76 -4.60
CA PRO A 347 -14.60 0.43 -4.27
C PRO A 347 -14.64 0.15 -2.76
N VAL A 348 -13.64 0.63 -2.02
CA VAL A 348 -13.57 0.50 -0.55
C VAL A 348 -14.62 1.39 0.12
N LEU A 349 -14.69 2.66 -0.27
CA LEU A 349 -15.68 3.60 0.27
C LEU A 349 -17.10 3.07 0.08
N SER A 350 -17.40 2.54 -1.11
CA SER A 350 -18.70 1.93 -1.39
C SER A 350 -19.03 0.81 -0.40
N LYS A 351 -18.08 -0.06 -0.04
CA LYS A 351 -18.32 -1.12 0.95
C LYS A 351 -18.50 -0.57 2.36
N ILE A 352 -17.67 0.39 2.77
CA ILE A 352 -17.74 1.06 4.08
C ILE A 352 -19.12 1.72 4.25
N ASP A 353 -19.57 2.46 3.24
CA ASP A 353 -20.85 3.20 3.27
C ASP A 353 -22.06 2.28 3.34
N HIS A 354 -21.96 1.05 2.83
CA HIS A 354 -23.01 0.04 2.89
C HIS A 354 -22.88 -0.93 4.07
N GLY A 355 -21.93 -0.69 5.00
CA GLY A 355 -21.67 -1.58 6.14
C GLY A 355 -21.29 -3.00 5.73
N GLN A 356 -20.71 -3.17 4.54
CA GLN A 356 -20.32 -4.48 4.00
C GLN A 356 -18.90 -4.84 4.45
N ASP A 357 -18.66 -6.13 4.63
CA ASP A 357 -17.33 -6.62 4.95
C ASP A 357 -16.37 -6.36 3.77
N LEU A 358 -15.16 -5.87 4.08
CA LEU A 358 -14.13 -5.56 3.09
C LEU A 358 -13.56 -6.82 2.45
N ASP A 359 -13.73 -7.99 3.09
CA ASP A 359 -13.33 -9.27 2.52
C ASP A 359 -14.02 -9.54 1.17
N TRP A 360 -15.22 -8.98 0.93
CA TRP A 360 -15.95 -9.07 -0.34
C TRP A 360 -15.31 -8.29 -1.49
N LEU A 361 -14.28 -7.47 -1.24
CA LEU A 361 -13.49 -6.85 -2.30
C LEU A 361 -12.44 -7.80 -2.89
N SER A 362 -12.19 -8.93 -2.23
CA SER A 362 -11.16 -9.88 -2.62
C SER A 362 -11.66 -10.77 -3.75
N GLU A 363 -11.27 -10.44 -4.98
CA GLU A 363 -11.65 -11.20 -6.18
C GLU A 363 -10.50 -11.32 -7.21
N MET A 364 -10.51 -12.41 -7.97
CA MET A 364 -9.65 -12.56 -9.15
C MET A 364 -10.43 -12.11 -10.38
N ARG A 365 -9.98 -11.03 -11.02
CA ARG A 365 -10.69 -10.44 -12.15
C ARG A 365 -9.75 -9.96 -13.24
N GLN A 366 -10.28 -9.78 -14.44
CA GLN A 366 -9.51 -9.22 -15.54
C GLN A 366 -9.52 -7.69 -15.46
N VAL A 367 -8.34 -7.10 -15.35
CA VAL A 367 -8.11 -5.65 -15.31
C VAL A 367 -7.15 -5.22 -16.41
N SER A 368 -7.22 -3.96 -16.80
CA SER A 368 -6.16 -3.31 -17.58
C SER A 368 -5.42 -2.34 -16.67
N VAL A 369 -4.11 -2.48 -16.56
CA VAL A 369 -3.28 -1.66 -15.67
C VAL A 369 -2.34 -0.81 -16.50
N LEU A 370 -2.33 0.47 -16.16
CA LEU A 370 -1.55 1.54 -16.75
C LEU A 370 -0.54 2.02 -15.71
N PHE A 371 0.74 1.75 -15.97
CA PHE A 371 1.88 2.26 -15.19
C PHE A 371 2.52 3.41 -15.95
N ILE A 372 2.57 4.59 -15.35
CA ILE A 372 3.14 5.80 -15.94
C ILE A 372 4.31 6.23 -15.06
N ASN A 373 5.51 6.31 -15.61
CA ASN A 373 6.65 6.90 -14.91
C ASN A 373 7.15 8.10 -15.69
N MET A 374 7.42 9.20 -14.98
CA MET A 374 7.95 10.42 -15.58
C MET A 374 8.89 11.14 -14.62
N VAL A 375 9.84 11.89 -15.18
CA VAL A 375 10.67 12.80 -14.39
C VAL A 375 9.98 14.17 -14.37
N LEU A 376 9.54 14.57 -13.18
CA LEU A 376 8.89 15.87 -13.00
C LEU A 376 9.90 17.02 -13.17
N PRO A 377 9.49 18.14 -13.79
CA PRO A 377 10.36 19.29 -13.99
C PRO A 377 10.83 19.88 -12.67
N THR A 378 12.13 20.16 -12.59
CA THR A 378 12.79 20.78 -11.42
C THR A 378 13.06 22.27 -11.60
N LYS A 379 12.85 22.82 -12.81
CA LYS A 379 13.07 24.24 -13.13
C LYS A 379 11.74 25.01 -13.09
N GLY A 380 11.74 26.19 -12.48
CA GLY A 380 10.65 27.16 -12.54
C GLY A 380 9.49 26.98 -11.54
N ASN A 381 9.13 25.75 -11.17
CA ASN A 381 8.11 25.44 -10.16
C ASN A 381 8.67 24.54 -9.06
N SER A 382 8.09 24.57 -7.84
CA SER A 382 8.40 23.55 -6.84
C SER A 382 7.99 22.17 -7.36
N ASN A 383 8.78 21.12 -7.11
CA ASN A 383 8.43 19.73 -7.51
C ASN A 383 7.00 19.35 -7.08
N SER A 384 6.52 19.87 -5.95
CA SER A 384 5.15 19.66 -5.46
C SER A 384 4.07 20.21 -6.40
N LEU A 385 4.30 21.36 -7.04
CA LEU A 385 3.36 21.96 -7.99
C LEU A 385 3.37 21.20 -9.31
N ALA A 386 4.53 20.73 -9.76
CA ALA A 386 4.62 19.85 -10.92
C ALA A 386 3.89 18.52 -10.66
N LEU A 387 4.05 17.94 -9.47
CA LEU A 387 3.33 16.74 -9.05
C LEU A 387 1.81 16.96 -9.02
N GLN A 388 1.35 18.10 -8.49
CA GLN A 388 -0.08 18.44 -8.47
C GLN A 388 -0.66 18.56 -9.89
N LYS A 389 0.03 19.27 -10.79
CA LYS A 389 -0.42 19.42 -12.18
C LYS A 389 -0.45 18.08 -12.92
N ALA A 390 0.59 17.26 -12.73
CA ALA A 390 0.62 15.90 -13.24
C ALA A 390 -0.56 15.07 -12.73
N PHE A 391 -0.85 15.17 -11.42
CA PHE A 391 -1.97 14.50 -10.79
C PHE A 391 -3.31 14.89 -11.43
N GLU A 392 -3.59 16.19 -11.54
CA GLU A 392 -4.84 16.71 -12.12
C GLU A 392 -5.08 16.17 -13.53
N VAL A 393 -4.05 16.18 -14.38
CA VAL A 393 -4.15 15.72 -15.77
C VAL A 393 -4.35 14.21 -15.87
N ILE A 394 -3.57 13.44 -15.10
CA ILE A 394 -3.70 11.98 -15.07
C ILE A 394 -5.06 11.59 -14.54
N TYR A 395 -5.51 12.22 -13.46
CA TYR A 395 -6.81 11.98 -12.85
C TYR A 395 -7.93 12.26 -13.85
N GLU A 396 -7.95 13.44 -14.48
CA GLU A 396 -9.00 13.85 -15.40
C GLU A 396 -9.07 12.96 -16.65
N CYS A 397 -7.92 12.70 -17.29
CA CYS A 397 -7.87 11.83 -18.47
C CYS A 397 -8.27 10.39 -18.16
N SER A 398 -7.93 9.90 -16.97
CA SER A 398 -8.31 8.55 -16.52
C SER A 398 -9.79 8.48 -16.19
N LYS A 399 -10.31 9.45 -15.41
CA LYS A 399 -11.71 9.52 -14.97
C LYS A 399 -12.67 9.56 -16.15
N ARG A 400 -12.36 10.36 -17.19
CA ARG A 400 -13.18 10.45 -18.41
C ARG A 400 -13.42 9.09 -19.08
N LEU A 401 -12.47 8.17 -18.97
CA LEU A 401 -12.56 6.82 -19.55
C LEU A 401 -12.87 5.74 -18.49
N ARG A 402 -13.42 6.15 -17.33
CA ARG A 402 -13.74 5.27 -16.19
C ARG A 402 -12.52 4.51 -15.62
N GLY A 403 -11.33 5.09 -15.73
CA GLY A 403 -10.11 4.62 -15.09
C GLY A 403 -9.99 5.10 -13.64
N ASN A 404 -9.54 4.23 -12.75
CA ASN A 404 -9.32 4.54 -11.34
C ASN A 404 -7.84 4.78 -11.07
N LEU A 405 -7.47 5.99 -10.67
CA LEU A 405 -6.12 6.27 -10.17
C LEU A 405 -5.96 5.60 -8.80
N ASN A 406 -5.11 4.57 -8.73
CA ASN A 406 -4.97 3.72 -7.57
C ASN A 406 -3.77 4.12 -6.69
N LYS A 407 -2.61 4.42 -7.29
CA LYS A 407 -1.38 4.76 -6.54
C LYS A 407 -0.57 5.84 -7.24
N VAL A 408 0.12 6.63 -6.42
CA VAL A 408 1.13 7.62 -6.81
C VAL A 408 2.33 7.42 -5.89
N PHE A 409 3.55 7.29 -6.40
CA PHE A 409 4.74 7.21 -5.56
C PHE A 409 6.01 7.57 -6.36
N SER A 410 6.95 8.24 -5.70
CA SER A 410 8.26 8.59 -6.26
C SER A 410 9.32 7.63 -5.74
N PHE A 411 9.37 6.43 -6.33
CA PHE A 411 10.33 5.38 -5.97
C PHE A 411 11.04 4.89 -7.23
N ASP A 412 12.39 4.89 -7.22
CA ASP A 412 13.28 4.50 -8.32
C ASP A 412 13.06 5.22 -9.68
N LYS A 413 13.78 6.35 -9.87
CA LYS A 413 13.92 7.11 -11.13
C LYS A 413 12.63 7.75 -11.70
N GLY A 414 11.90 8.47 -10.86
CA GLY A 414 10.81 9.34 -11.31
C GLY A 414 9.63 9.30 -10.36
N CYS A 415 8.51 9.84 -10.83
CA CYS A 415 7.21 9.72 -10.19
C CYS A 415 6.36 8.72 -10.97
N THR A 416 5.90 7.68 -10.28
CA THR A 416 5.08 6.61 -10.85
C THR A 416 3.61 6.79 -10.45
N PHE A 417 2.72 6.68 -11.43
CA PHE A 417 1.27 6.64 -11.29
C PHE A 417 0.76 5.28 -11.75
N VAL A 418 -0.20 4.72 -11.02
CA VAL A 418 -0.85 3.46 -11.34
C VAL A 418 -2.33 3.69 -11.51
N VAL A 419 -2.82 3.50 -12.73
CA VAL A 419 -4.24 3.62 -13.09
C VAL A 419 -4.77 2.24 -13.45
N ILE A 420 -5.98 1.93 -12.99
CA ILE A 420 -6.61 0.62 -13.13
C ILE A 420 -7.96 0.80 -13.81
N PHE A 421 -8.16 0.06 -14.90
CA PHE A 421 -9.43 -0.07 -15.58
C PHE A 421 -10.04 -1.44 -15.27
N GLY A 422 -11.35 -1.43 -15.05
CA GLY A 422 -12.06 -2.61 -14.60
C GLY A 422 -11.85 -3.00 -13.14
N PRO A 423 -11.73 -2.11 -12.13
CA PRO A 423 -11.87 -2.51 -10.72
C PRO A 423 -13.32 -2.99 -10.39
N PRO A 424 -13.58 -3.57 -9.20
CA PRO A 424 -14.93 -3.93 -8.74
C PRO A 424 -15.91 -2.76 -8.86
N GLY A 425 -17.01 -2.96 -9.58
CA GLY A 425 -18.00 -1.92 -9.89
C GLY A 425 -17.84 -1.24 -11.26
N ASP A 426 -16.63 -1.17 -11.83
CA ASP A 426 -16.34 -0.35 -13.02
C ASP A 426 -15.80 -1.18 -14.21
N LYS A 427 -16.40 -2.36 -14.48
CA LYS A 427 -15.92 -3.27 -15.56
C LYS A 427 -16.51 -2.94 -16.92
N HIS A 428 -15.64 -2.87 -17.94
CA HIS A 428 -16.07 -2.76 -19.34
C HIS A 428 -15.38 -3.80 -20.22
N GLU A 429 -16.00 -4.13 -21.36
CA GLU A 429 -15.41 -5.06 -22.34
C GLU A 429 -14.18 -4.43 -23.02
N ASP A 430 -14.21 -3.11 -23.23
CA ASP A 430 -13.19 -2.36 -23.95
C ASP A 430 -12.17 -1.65 -23.03
N ASP A 431 -12.08 -2.03 -21.75
CA ASP A 431 -11.07 -1.54 -20.80
C ASP A 431 -9.64 -1.49 -21.38
N PRO A 432 -9.16 -2.46 -22.20
CA PRO A 432 -7.84 -2.38 -22.82
C PRO A 432 -7.68 -1.21 -23.78
N ALA A 433 -8.73 -0.90 -24.56
CA ALA A 433 -8.74 0.23 -25.48
C ALA A 433 -8.86 1.56 -24.72
N ARG A 434 -9.71 1.61 -23.68
CA ARG A 434 -9.85 2.77 -22.79
C ARG A 434 -8.51 3.11 -22.11
N ALA A 435 -7.80 2.11 -21.60
CA ALA A 435 -6.48 2.30 -20.99
C ALA A 435 -5.44 2.90 -21.96
N LEU A 436 -5.37 2.39 -23.20
CA LEU A 436 -4.45 2.91 -24.22
C LEU A 436 -4.81 4.34 -24.67
N LYS A 437 -6.11 4.63 -24.85
CA LYS A 437 -6.59 5.99 -25.18
C LYS A 437 -6.30 6.98 -24.05
N ALA A 438 -6.55 6.59 -22.80
CA ALA A 438 -6.24 7.41 -21.63
C ALA A 438 -4.73 7.70 -21.56
N ALA A 439 -3.90 6.67 -21.71
CA ALA A 439 -2.45 6.81 -21.70
C ALA A 439 -1.94 7.78 -22.78
N HIS A 440 -2.44 7.68 -24.00
CA HIS A 440 -2.09 8.59 -25.09
C HIS A 440 -2.47 10.03 -24.76
N ARG A 441 -3.71 10.26 -24.33
CA ARG A 441 -4.20 11.60 -23.96
C ARG A 441 -3.42 12.20 -22.80
N ILE A 442 -3.03 11.38 -21.82
CA ILE A 442 -2.17 11.78 -20.70
C ILE A 442 -0.83 12.32 -21.22
N VAL A 443 -0.15 11.57 -22.08
CA VAL A 443 1.16 11.99 -22.64
C VAL A 443 1.01 13.29 -23.41
N ASP A 444 0.06 13.36 -24.35
CA ASP A 444 -0.20 14.56 -25.15
C ASP A 444 -0.48 15.78 -24.29
N THR A 445 -1.35 15.64 -23.28
CA THR A 445 -1.75 16.74 -22.42
C THR A 445 -0.58 17.19 -21.53
N LEU A 446 0.18 16.25 -20.96
CA LEU A 446 1.32 16.55 -20.11
C LEU A 446 2.42 17.30 -20.89
N HIS A 447 2.72 16.91 -22.13
CA HIS A 447 3.68 17.62 -23.00
C HIS A 447 3.26 19.04 -23.37
N GLN A 448 1.95 19.31 -23.43
CA GLN A 448 1.44 20.65 -23.72
C GLN A 448 1.58 21.61 -22.53
N ILE A 449 1.53 21.10 -21.30
CA ILE A 449 1.45 21.92 -20.08
C ILE A 449 2.74 21.95 -19.25
N MET A 450 3.61 20.95 -19.42
CA MET A 450 4.81 20.77 -18.61
C MET A 450 5.97 20.25 -19.45
N ASP A 451 7.18 20.68 -19.09
CA ASP A 451 8.44 20.14 -19.62
C ASP A 451 8.77 18.82 -18.91
N ILE A 452 7.95 17.79 -19.17
CA ILE A 452 8.21 16.43 -18.70
C ILE A 452 9.23 15.75 -19.60
N THR A 453 10.02 14.86 -19.02
CA THR A 453 11.00 14.05 -19.77
C THR A 453 10.95 12.60 -19.31
N ASN A 454 11.37 11.72 -20.20
CA ASN A 454 11.46 10.26 -19.96
C ASN A 454 10.13 9.64 -19.53
N GLU A 455 9.00 10.19 -19.97
CA GLU A 455 7.70 9.58 -19.79
C GLU A 455 7.68 8.21 -20.46
N SER A 456 7.44 7.19 -19.64
CA SER A 456 7.44 5.81 -20.07
C SER A 456 6.16 5.21 -19.54
N ILE A 457 5.44 4.49 -20.39
CA ILE A 457 4.15 3.94 -20.04
C ILE A 457 4.11 2.46 -20.39
N GLY A 458 3.68 1.65 -19.43
CA GLY A 458 3.38 0.24 -19.63
C GLY A 458 1.91 -0.04 -19.42
N VAL A 459 1.25 -0.62 -20.43
CA VAL A 459 -0.16 -1.04 -20.37
C VAL A 459 -0.24 -2.55 -20.54
N THR A 460 -0.92 -3.22 -19.62
CA THR A 460 -1.17 -4.67 -19.73
C THR A 460 -2.60 -4.99 -19.36
N THR A 461 -3.12 -6.09 -19.92
CA THR A 461 -4.45 -6.62 -19.58
C THR A 461 -4.33 -8.08 -19.18
N GLY A 462 -4.96 -8.44 -18.07
CA GLY A 462 -5.21 -9.84 -17.73
C GLY A 462 -5.70 -10.02 -16.31
N ARG A 463 -5.68 -11.28 -15.84
CA ARG A 463 -6.17 -11.63 -14.52
C ARG A 463 -5.24 -11.08 -13.44
N ALA A 464 -5.82 -10.40 -12.46
CA ALA A 464 -5.15 -9.93 -11.26
C ALA A 464 -6.04 -10.17 -10.04
N PHE A 465 -5.40 -10.34 -8.89
CA PHE A 465 -6.05 -10.25 -7.60
C PHE A 465 -6.35 -8.78 -7.31
N CYS A 466 -7.59 -8.50 -6.93
CA CYS A 466 -8.05 -7.22 -6.44
C CYS A 466 -8.54 -7.45 -5.01
N GLY A 467 -8.09 -6.66 -4.03
CA GLY A 467 -8.55 -6.86 -2.65
C GLY A 467 -7.83 -6.00 -1.63
N VAL A 468 -8.29 -6.11 -0.38
CA VAL A 468 -7.69 -5.39 0.75
C VAL A 468 -6.58 -6.23 1.37
N VAL A 469 -5.41 -5.62 1.49
CA VAL A 469 -4.17 -6.27 1.87
C VAL A 469 -3.52 -5.58 3.06
N GLY A 470 -3.19 -6.33 4.10
CA GLY A 470 -2.44 -5.85 5.26
C GLY A 470 -2.94 -6.40 6.60
N HIS A 471 -2.85 -5.56 7.64
CA HIS A 471 -3.32 -5.85 8.99
C HIS A 471 -4.68 -5.19 9.24
N ARG A 472 -5.45 -5.72 10.20
CA ARG A 472 -6.74 -5.14 10.62
C ARG A 472 -6.66 -3.67 11.06
N ASP A 473 -5.49 -3.24 11.55
CA ASP A 473 -5.29 -1.86 12.02
C ASP A 473 -4.71 -0.97 10.91
N ARG A 474 -4.21 -1.58 9.82
CA ARG A 474 -3.61 -0.89 8.68
C ARG A 474 -3.51 -1.78 7.44
N HIS A 475 -4.29 -1.46 6.41
CA HIS A 475 -4.35 -2.19 5.13
C HIS A 475 -4.69 -1.28 3.94
N GLU A 476 -4.39 -1.70 2.72
CA GLU A 476 -4.74 -0.97 1.50
C GLU A 476 -5.45 -1.85 0.49
N TYR A 477 -6.37 -1.24 -0.27
CA TYR A 477 -6.85 -1.85 -1.49
C TYR A 477 -5.73 -1.85 -2.53
N THR A 478 -5.45 -3.01 -3.10
CA THR A 478 -4.36 -3.19 -4.04
C THR A 478 -4.74 -4.17 -5.13
N VAL A 479 -4.02 -4.07 -6.25
CA VAL A 479 -4.18 -4.97 -7.39
C VAL A 479 -2.84 -5.62 -7.68
N ILE A 480 -2.83 -6.94 -7.74
CA ILE A 480 -1.61 -7.75 -7.72
C ILE A 480 -1.72 -8.85 -8.77
N GLY A 481 -0.68 -9.03 -9.58
CA GLY A 481 -0.62 -10.15 -10.50
C GLY A 481 0.50 -10.00 -11.50
N ARG A 482 0.76 -11.09 -12.25
CA ARG A 482 1.79 -11.13 -13.28
C ARG A 482 1.66 -9.99 -14.28
N LYS A 483 0.44 -9.66 -14.70
CA LYS A 483 0.19 -8.56 -15.65
C LYS A 483 0.47 -7.19 -15.03
N VAL A 484 0.05 -6.96 -13.78
CA VAL A 484 0.38 -5.73 -13.02
C VAL A 484 1.90 -5.51 -12.98
N ASN A 485 2.65 -6.56 -12.63
CA ASN A 485 4.12 -6.48 -12.58
C ASN A 485 4.73 -6.31 -13.98
N MET A 486 4.16 -6.97 -14.98
CA MET A 486 4.57 -6.79 -16.37
C MET A 486 4.41 -5.34 -16.84
N ALA A 487 3.32 -4.65 -16.50
CA ALA A 487 3.16 -3.22 -16.83
C ALA A 487 4.27 -2.37 -16.24
N ALA A 488 4.62 -2.57 -14.96
CA ALA A 488 5.75 -1.89 -14.34
C ALA A 488 7.09 -2.21 -15.03
N ARG A 489 7.29 -3.46 -15.48
CA ARG A 489 8.51 -3.84 -16.22
C ARG A 489 8.54 -3.25 -17.63
N LEU A 490 7.42 -3.21 -18.34
CA LEU A 490 7.32 -2.57 -19.65
C LEU A 490 7.71 -1.08 -19.55
N MET A 491 7.09 -0.37 -18.61
CA MET A 491 7.38 1.03 -18.29
C MET A 491 8.88 1.29 -18.03
N MET A 492 9.56 0.38 -17.32
CA MET A 492 10.98 0.56 -16.97
C MET A 492 11.97 0.14 -18.06
N ASN A 493 11.58 -0.74 -18.98
CA ASN A 493 12.48 -1.32 -19.99
C ASN A 493 12.26 -0.77 -21.40
N TYR A 494 11.14 -0.07 -21.65
CA TYR A 494 10.86 0.65 -22.89
C TYR A 494 10.72 2.16 -22.59
N PRO A 495 11.83 2.85 -22.27
CA PRO A 495 11.77 4.25 -21.87
C PRO A 495 11.33 5.15 -23.02
N GLY A 496 10.50 6.15 -22.73
CA GLY A 496 10.02 7.10 -23.75
C GLY A 496 8.89 6.57 -24.62
N VAL A 497 8.32 5.40 -24.29
CA VAL A 497 7.36 4.69 -25.16
C VAL A 497 6.09 4.35 -24.39
N LEU A 498 4.95 4.47 -25.07
CA LEU A 498 3.67 3.90 -24.64
C LEU A 498 3.59 2.43 -25.09
N SER A 499 4.12 1.55 -24.24
CA SER A 499 4.26 0.12 -24.52
C SER A 499 3.07 -0.69 -24.00
N CYS A 500 2.67 -1.73 -24.72
CA CYS A 500 1.66 -2.68 -24.30
C CYS A 500 2.02 -4.13 -24.65
N ASP A 501 1.45 -5.07 -23.90
CA ASP A 501 1.61 -6.50 -24.18
C ASP A 501 0.66 -7.01 -25.27
N ASP A 502 0.87 -8.26 -25.68
CA ASP A 502 0.08 -8.90 -26.73
C ASP A 502 -1.39 -9.11 -26.36
N ASP A 503 -1.70 -9.37 -25.08
CA ASP A 503 -3.08 -9.50 -24.60
C ASP A 503 -3.84 -8.18 -24.70
N THR A 504 -3.23 -7.06 -24.27
CA THR A 504 -3.82 -5.72 -24.42
C THR A 504 -4.10 -5.42 -25.87
N TYR A 505 -3.12 -5.61 -26.76
CA TYR A 505 -3.29 -5.40 -28.19
C TYR A 505 -4.43 -6.25 -28.77
N ARG A 506 -4.46 -7.55 -28.47
CA ARG A 506 -5.49 -8.47 -28.99
C ARG A 506 -6.90 -8.11 -28.54
N LEU A 507 -7.05 -7.60 -27.33
CA LEU A 507 -8.35 -7.20 -26.78
C LEU A 507 -8.74 -5.78 -27.20
N ALA A 508 -7.78 -4.90 -27.44
CA ALA A 508 -8.03 -3.51 -27.86
C ALA A 508 -8.25 -3.34 -29.37
N LYS A 509 -7.74 -4.26 -30.21
CA LYS A 509 -7.80 -4.15 -31.70
C LYS A 509 -9.21 -4.07 -32.30
N SER A 510 -10.25 -4.41 -31.53
CA SER A 510 -11.65 -4.24 -31.96
C SER A 510 -12.09 -2.78 -31.94
N LYS A 511 -11.39 -1.93 -31.19
CA LYS A 511 -11.70 -0.51 -30.97
C LYS A 511 -10.58 0.44 -31.40
N LEU A 512 -9.39 -0.08 -31.74
CA LEU A 512 -8.20 0.67 -32.15
C LEU A 512 -7.67 0.14 -33.48
N LYS A 513 -7.05 1.01 -34.30
CA LYS A 513 -6.54 0.61 -35.62
C LYS A 513 -5.26 -0.19 -35.46
N LYS A 514 -5.06 -1.17 -36.34
CA LYS A 514 -3.82 -1.97 -36.35
C LYS A 514 -2.60 -1.11 -36.70
N GLU A 515 -2.78 -0.07 -37.50
CA GLU A 515 -1.70 0.85 -37.89
C GLU A 515 -1.15 1.65 -36.70
N ASP A 516 -1.93 1.84 -35.63
CA ASP A 516 -1.49 2.55 -34.42
C ASP A 516 -0.50 1.74 -33.56
N PHE A 517 -0.14 0.51 -33.98
CA PHE A 517 0.73 -0.38 -33.22
C PHE A 517 2.00 -0.76 -33.98
N VAL A 518 3.14 -0.59 -33.32
CA VAL A 518 4.45 -1.00 -33.83
C VAL A 518 5.06 -2.03 -32.91
N THR A 519 5.51 -3.17 -33.45
CA THR A 519 6.21 -4.19 -32.66
C THR A 519 7.56 -3.67 -32.17
N LEU A 520 7.78 -3.74 -30.86
CA LEU A 520 9.03 -3.32 -30.23
C LEU A 520 10.07 -4.46 -30.22
N PRO A 521 11.37 -4.13 -30.17
CA PRO A 521 12.43 -5.12 -29.98
C PRO A 521 12.23 -5.92 -28.69
N PHE A 522 12.59 -7.20 -28.70
CA PHE A 522 12.52 -8.03 -27.52
C PHE A 522 13.53 -7.56 -26.44
N VAL A 523 13.05 -7.44 -25.21
CA VAL A 523 13.85 -7.16 -24.02
C VAL A 523 13.53 -8.19 -22.95
N GLU A 524 14.56 -8.80 -22.35
CA GLU A 524 14.38 -9.67 -21.20
C GLU A 524 13.92 -8.86 -19.99
N LEU A 525 12.77 -9.23 -19.42
CA LEU A 525 12.20 -8.54 -18.27
C LEU A 525 12.50 -9.34 -16.99
N LYS A 526 13.12 -8.69 -16.00
CA LYS A 526 13.44 -9.31 -14.71
C LYS A 526 12.19 -9.94 -14.08
N GLY A 527 12.27 -11.23 -13.77
CA GLY A 527 11.21 -12.00 -13.13
C GLY A 527 10.07 -12.42 -14.06
N ILE A 528 10.21 -12.26 -15.39
CA ILE A 528 9.21 -12.67 -16.38
C ILE A 528 9.89 -13.57 -17.41
N ALA A 529 9.59 -14.87 -17.38
CA ALA A 529 10.22 -15.85 -18.27
C ALA A 529 9.85 -15.63 -19.74
N GLU A 530 8.59 -15.32 -20.03
CA GLU A 530 8.08 -15.09 -21.38
C GLU A 530 7.21 -13.83 -21.40
N PRO A 531 7.77 -12.65 -21.77
CA PRO A 531 7.01 -11.42 -21.88
C PRO A 531 6.11 -11.40 -23.13
N GLY A 532 6.36 -12.27 -24.11
CA GLY A 532 5.63 -12.28 -25.37
C GLY A 532 5.98 -11.09 -26.26
N ILE A 533 5.10 -10.79 -27.22
CA ILE A 533 5.28 -9.66 -28.13
C ILE A 533 4.85 -8.38 -27.42
N VAL A 534 5.75 -7.40 -27.39
CA VAL A 534 5.47 -6.05 -26.89
C VAL A 534 5.30 -5.11 -28.07
N ARG A 535 4.34 -4.19 -27.99
CA ARG A 535 4.08 -3.18 -29.01
C ARG A 535 4.08 -1.79 -28.42
N GLU A 536 4.54 -0.82 -29.19
CA GLU A 536 4.25 0.58 -28.96
C GLU A 536 2.86 0.88 -29.52
N TYR A 537 2.05 1.59 -28.75
CA TYR A 537 0.83 2.22 -29.24
C TYR A 537 1.10 3.70 -29.46
N ASN A 538 1.02 4.12 -30.71
CA ASN A 538 1.24 5.50 -31.13
C ASN A 538 0.15 5.82 -32.14
N LYS A 539 -0.84 6.61 -31.72
CA LYS A 539 -1.90 7.06 -32.61
C LYS A 539 -1.25 8.10 -33.52
N HIS A 540 -0.98 7.74 -34.78
CA HIS A 540 -0.41 8.68 -35.75
C HIS A 540 -1.22 9.99 -35.67
N HIS A 541 -0.52 11.11 -35.43
CA HIS A 541 -1.10 12.46 -35.43
C HIS A 541 -1.62 12.84 -36.83
N ASP A 542 -2.65 12.18 -37.32
CA ASP A 542 -3.61 12.82 -38.21
C ASP A 542 -4.39 13.82 -37.35
N ARG A 543 -3.75 14.98 -37.14
CA ARG A 543 -4.44 16.21 -36.78
C ARG A 543 -5.55 16.38 -37.83
N GLU A 544 -6.78 16.62 -37.38
CA GLU A 544 -8.00 16.84 -38.19
C GLU A 544 -8.92 15.63 -38.43
N VAL A 545 -9.02 14.71 -37.47
CA VAL A 545 -10.35 14.11 -37.22
C VAL A 545 -10.67 14.42 -35.78
N GLU A 546 -11.50 15.44 -35.57
CA GLU A 546 -12.25 15.60 -34.32
C GLU A 546 -12.70 14.20 -33.91
N GLU A 547 -12.44 13.81 -32.67
CA GLU A 547 -13.02 12.61 -32.12
C GLU A 547 -14.53 12.77 -32.22
N GLU A 548 -15.13 12.29 -33.32
CA GLU A 548 -16.45 11.71 -33.26
C GLU A 548 -16.26 10.53 -32.31
N GLU A 549 -16.33 10.81 -31.01
CA GLU A 549 -16.98 9.93 -30.07
C GLU A 549 -18.27 9.51 -30.79
N PHE A 550 -18.22 8.39 -31.50
CA PHE A 550 -19.44 7.68 -31.85
C PHE A 550 -19.99 7.23 -30.50
N GLU A 551 -20.68 8.14 -29.80
CA GLU A 551 -21.90 7.80 -29.10
C GLU A 551 -22.74 7.09 -30.15
N TYR A 552 -22.58 5.77 -30.22
CA TYR A 552 -23.48 4.98 -31.03
C TYR A 552 -24.87 5.32 -30.51
N PRO A 553 -25.72 5.97 -31.33
CA PRO A 553 -27.04 6.34 -30.87
C PRO A 553 -27.74 5.07 -30.42
N ILE A 554 -28.54 5.16 -29.36
CA ILE A 554 -29.39 4.03 -29.00
C ILE A 554 -30.40 3.83 -30.15
N ILE A 555 -30.19 2.78 -30.95
CA ILE A 555 -31.05 2.50 -32.10
C ILE A 555 -32.21 1.63 -31.63
N GLY A 556 -33.44 2.14 -31.79
CA GLY A 556 -34.65 1.35 -31.56
C GLY A 556 -34.96 1.05 -30.09
N ARG A 557 -34.35 1.79 -29.15
CA ARG A 557 -34.59 1.68 -27.70
C ARG A 557 -35.12 3.00 -27.10
N SER A 558 -35.76 3.83 -27.93
CA SER A 558 -36.24 5.16 -27.56
C SER A 558 -37.28 5.09 -26.44
N ASP A 559 -38.10 4.04 -26.43
CA ASP A 559 -39.16 3.83 -25.45
C ASP A 559 -38.56 3.53 -24.08
N GLU A 560 -37.58 2.61 -23.99
CA GLU A 560 -36.90 2.31 -22.73
C GLU A 560 -36.12 3.52 -22.19
N VAL A 561 -35.44 4.28 -23.06
CA VAL A 561 -34.73 5.51 -22.63
C VAL A 561 -35.72 6.56 -22.12
N ASN A 562 -36.87 6.73 -22.76
CA ASN A 562 -37.90 7.67 -22.32
C ASN A 562 -38.55 7.25 -21.00
N GLU A 563 -38.82 5.96 -20.80
CA GLU A 563 -39.32 5.43 -19.53
C GLU A 563 -38.35 5.73 -18.38
N ILE A 564 -37.05 5.58 -18.62
CA ILE A 564 -36.05 5.79 -17.58
C ILE A 564 -35.83 7.28 -17.32
N LYS A 565 -35.87 8.13 -18.35
CA LYS A 565 -35.92 9.60 -18.18
C LYS A 565 -37.10 10.03 -17.34
N GLN A 566 -38.29 9.48 -17.59
CA GLN A 566 -39.48 9.76 -16.76
C GLN A 566 -39.31 9.26 -15.32
N LEU A 567 -38.68 8.09 -15.13
CA LEU A 567 -38.38 7.56 -13.80
C LEU A 567 -37.42 8.48 -13.05
N LEU A 568 -36.32 8.92 -13.68
CA LEU A 568 -35.37 9.87 -13.11
C LEU A 568 -36.07 11.18 -12.72
N GLN A 569 -36.90 11.75 -13.60
CA GLN A 569 -37.66 12.97 -13.29
C GLN A 569 -38.64 12.77 -12.13
N THR A 570 -39.26 11.59 -12.05
CA THR A 570 -40.13 11.22 -10.94
C THR A 570 -39.35 11.06 -9.62
N ILE A 571 -38.11 10.57 -9.68
CA ILE A 571 -37.22 10.50 -8.52
C ILE A 571 -36.90 11.92 -8.02
N LYS A 572 -36.45 12.80 -8.91
CA LYS A 572 -36.07 14.18 -8.58
C LYS A 572 -37.22 15.00 -8.00
N SER A 573 -38.43 14.81 -8.51
CA SER A 573 -39.62 15.47 -7.97
C SER A 573 -40.05 14.92 -6.59
N ASN A 574 -39.86 13.63 -6.32
CA ASN A 574 -40.18 13.03 -5.03
C ASN A 574 -39.13 13.30 -3.94
N ASP A 575 -37.85 13.42 -4.30
CA ASP A 575 -36.79 13.77 -3.35
C ASP A 575 -36.95 15.22 -2.86
N ALA A 576 -37.45 16.12 -3.70
CA ALA A 576 -37.86 17.47 -3.29
C ALA A 576 -39.00 17.49 -2.25
N LEU A 577 -39.75 16.39 -2.11
CA LEU A 577 -40.86 16.22 -1.17
C LEU A 577 -40.45 15.45 0.10
N GLY A 578 -39.17 15.10 0.27
CA GLY A 578 -38.63 14.52 1.51
C GLY A 578 -39.04 13.06 1.78
N THR A 579 -39.48 12.32 0.75
CA THR A 579 -39.81 10.89 0.87
C THR A 579 -38.79 10.04 0.12
N SER A 580 -37.65 9.78 0.76
CA SER A 580 -36.60 8.90 0.23
C SER A 580 -37.04 7.44 0.32
N ASN A 581 -37.53 6.88 -0.79
CA ASN A 581 -37.65 5.43 -0.96
C ASN A 581 -36.55 4.95 -1.91
N THR A 582 -35.79 3.94 -1.52
CA THR A 582 -34.85 3.26 -2.41
C THR A 582 -35.62 2.60 -3.56
N ARG A 583 -35.28 2.94 -4.81
CA ARG A 583 -35.90 2.38 -6.02
C ARG A 583 -34.85 1.59 -6.79
N PHE A 584 -35.24 0.42 -7.30
CA PHE A 584 -34.36 -0.46 -8.05
C PHE A 584 -34.85 -0.58 -9.50
N VAL A 585 -33.92 -0.49 -10.45
CA VAL A 585 -34.17 -0.77 -11.88
C VAL A 585 -33.38 -2.03 -12.25
N SER A 586 -34.05 -3.04 -12.76
CA SER A 586 -33.43 -4.28 -13.27
C SER A 586 -33.52 -4.28 -14.79
N ILE A 587 -32.39 -4.46 -15.48
CA ILE A 587 -32.34 -4.62 -16.93
C ILE A 587 -31.99 -6.07 -17.24
N GLU A 588 -32.99 -6.81 -17.73
CA GLU A 588 -32.87 -8.24 -18.06
C GLU A 588 -32.87 -8.47 -19.57
N GLY A 589 -32.18 -9.52 -20.01
CA GLY A 589 -32.12 -9.89 -21.42
C GLY A 589 -30.92 -10.76 -21.76
N GLU A 590 -30.89 -11.29 -22.99
CA GLU A 590 -29.80 -12.16 -23.47
C GLU A 590 -28.45 -11.43 -23.57
N GLY A 591 -27.35 -12.18 -23.54
CA GLY A 591 -26.00 -11.62 -23.71
C GLY A 591 -25.86 -10.92 -25.07
N GLY A 592 -25.27 -9.72 -25.09
CA GLY A 592 -25.07 -8.95 -26.32
C GLY A 592 -26.26 -8.12 -26.81
N ILE A 593 -27.42 -8.17 -26.14
CA ILE A 593 -28.62 -7.39 -26.54
C ILE A 593 -28.51 -5.87 -26.31
N GLY A 594 -27.38 -5.38 -25.77
CA GLY A 594 -27.13 -3.96 -25.52
C GLY A 594 -27.49 -3.45 -24.11
N LYS A 595 -27.66 -4.33 -23.11
CA LYS A 595 -27.98 -3.93 -21.73
C LYS A 595 -26.98 -2.93 -21.14
N THR A 596 -25.69 -3.16 -21.34
CA THR A 596 -24.63 -2.26 -20.87
C THR A 596 -24.74 -0.89 -21.52
N ARG A 597 -25.05 -0.81 -22.82
CA ARG A 597 -25.22 0.48 -23.52
C ARG A 597 -26.44 1.25 -23.02
N ILE A 598 -27.53 0.55 -22.70
CA ILE A 598 -28.71 1.16 -22.06
C ILE A 598 -28.34 1.69 -20.68
N LEU A 599 -27.59 0.93 -19.88
CA LEU A 599 -27.10 1.38 -18.58
C LEU A 599 -26.23 2.64 -18.72
N GLU A 600 -25.29 2.65 -19.66
CA GLU A 600 -24.42 3.79 -19.96
C GLU A 600 -25.25 5.04 -20.32
N GLU A 601 -26.20 4.93 -21.26
CA GLU A 601 -27.06 6.06 -21.64
C GLU A 601 -27.86 6.64 -20.45
N ILE A 602 -28.35 5.78 -19.56
CA ILE A 602 -29.07 6.23 -18.36
C ILE A 602 -28.14 6.96 -17.41
N MET A 603 -26.92 6.45 -17.22
CA MET A 603 -25.92 7.08 -16.37
C MET A 603 -25.49 8.43 -16.93
N ASP A 604 -25.29 8.52 -18.25
CA ASP A 604 -24.93 9.77 -18.93
C ASP A 604 -26.03 10.83 -18.74
N VAL A 605 -27.30 10.45 -18.95
CA VAL A 605 -28.46 11.31 -18.70
C VAL A 605 -28.58 11.73 -17.23
N ALA A 606 -28.26 10.83 -16.30
CA ALA A 606 -28.29 11.12 -14.87
C ALA A 606 -27.16 12.09 -14.46
N GLU A 607 -25.95 11.90 -14.99
CA GLU A 607 -24.81 12.80 -14.77
C GLU A 607 -25.10 14.20 -15.37
N ASP A 608 -25.64 14.28 -16.59
CA ASP A 608 -26.03 15.55 -17.24
C ASP A 608 -27.12 16.31 -16.47
N GLU A 609 -28.03 15.58 -15.82
CA GLU A 609 -29.11 16.17 -15.01
C GLU A 609 -28.74 16.34 -13.53
N ASP A 610 -27.46 16.20 -13.17
CA ASP A 610 -26.89 16.48 -11.84
C ASP A 610 -27.44 15.57 -10.73
N TYR A 611 -27.80 14.32 -11.09
CA TYR A 611 -28.12 13.28 -10.12
C TYR A 611 -26.81 12.81 -9.46
N LYS A 612 -26.73 12.90 -8.11
CA LYS A 612 -25.56 12.51 -7.32
C LYS A 612 -25.52 11.04 -6.96
#